data_AF-A0A536B982-F1
#
_entry.id   AF-A0A536B982-F1
#
_cell.length_a   1.000
_cell.length_b   1.000
_cell.length_c   1.000
_cell.angle_alpha   90.00
_cell.angle_beta   90.00
_cell.angle_gamma   90.00
#
_symmetry.space_group_name_H-M   'P 1'
#
loop_
_entity.id
_entity.type
_entity.pdbx_description
1 polymer ?
#
loop_
_entity_poly.entity_id
_entity_poly.type
_entity_poly.pdbx_seq_one_letter_code
_entity_poly.pdbx_strand_id
1 'polypeptide(L)'
;MPTLSKVLEPIGEICPADLSAAEAVKRLNASGADALLVEKDGGIVGLFGHREAIAAFADGSGPVGTYMRRPLPGRNVADSLESGADIMYREDTPVVLMTQDEGPLFRKTSRTVGIVSAHAVLTEIGKTTTDTASNKVFSGRRDLSLNVPVSPCQRACPIHQDIAAYVDYVSQGRYLDSWLVIHETNPFPSMLGRLCNHPCETDCKRGWVQGPENAVSIKSLKRFATDYAWARRVKIDWQRAPENGRRVAVVGSGPAGMTAAQDLRLMGYQVDLYEREAKLGGLLSASIPHFRFDLDQLNWEIQMIVDMGVNVLLNKNVGKDPKLEQLLSDYDAVFLSVGMMTGRILPVPGSDLPEVISAMEFLRVRSYDIVPD
;
A
#
# COMPACT_ATOMS: atom_id res chain seq x y z
N MET A 1 -8.02 -13.30 -12.07
CA MET A 1 -7.69 -13.74 -10.69
C MET A 1 -7.31 -15.20 -10.74
N PRO A 2 -6.40 -15.69 -9.87
CA PRO A 2 -6.18 -17.13 -9.74
C PRO A 2 -7.51 -17.83 -9.38
N THR A 3 -7.73 -18.99 -9.97
CA THR A 3 -8.92 -19.82 -9.82
C THR A 3 -8.62 -21.05 -8.97
N LEU A 4 -9.66 -21.71 -8.45
CA LEU A 4 -9.52 -22.92 -7.66
C LEU A 4 -8.80 -24.05 -8.40
N SER A 5 -8.83 -24.05 -9.74
CA SER A 5 -8.04 -24.97 -10.58
C SER A 5 -6.54 -24.93 -10.32
N LYS A 6 -5.97 -23.83 -9.82
CA LYS A 6 -4.53 -23.73 -9.50
C LYS A 6 -4.10 -24.51 -8.26
N VAL A 7 -5.05 -24.71 -7.34
CA VAL A 7 -4.84 -25.40 -6.06
C VAL A 7 -5.65 -26.68 -5.99
N LEU A 8 -6.11 -27.18 -7.14
CA LEU A 8 -6.87 -28.42 -7.24
C LEU A 8 -6.00 -29.59 -6.82
N GLU A 9 -6.48 -30.30 -5.81
CA GLU A 9 -5.89 -31.53 -5.31
C GLU A 9 -6.71 -32.73 -5.82
N PRO A 10 -6.08 -33.90 -6.03
CA PRO A 10 -6.82 -35.13 -6.31
C PRO A 10 -7.77 -35.44 -5.15
N ILE A 11 -8.82 -36.22 -5.44
CA ILE A 11 -9.73 -36.70 -4.40
C ILE A 11 -8.89 -37.40 -3.32
N GLY A 12 -8.99 -36.90 -2.08
CA GLY A 12 -8.22 -37.38 -0.94
C GLY A 12 -8.62 -38.78 -0.50
N GLU A 13 -8.23 -39.17 0.72
CA GLU A 13 -8.62 -40.47 1.26
C GLU A 13 -10.14 -40.62 1.41
N ILE A 14 -10.65 -41.75 0.90
CA ILE A 14 -12.07 -42.11 0.95
C ILE A 14 -12.28 -43.20 1.99
N CYS A 15 -13.37 -43.10 2.73
CA CYS A 15 -13.86 -44.15 3.63
C CYS A 15 -15.32 -44.51 3.34
N PRO A 16 -15.70 -45.80 3.47
CA PRO A 16 -17.09 -46.23 3.38
C PRO A 16 -17.95 -45.63 4.50
N ALA A 17 -19.21 -45.27 4.20
CA ALA A 17 -20.13 -44.72 5.19
C ALA A 17 -20.48 -45.69 6.34
N ASP A 18 -20.31 -46.99 6.14
CA ASP A 18 -20.52 -48.05 7.12
C ASP A 18 -19.28 -48.40 7.96
N LEU A 19 -18.12 -47.81 7.66
CA LEU A 19 -16.91 -47.96 8.46
C LEU A 19 -17.15 -47.44 9.89
N SER A 20 -16.60 -48.10 10.91
CA SER A 20 -16.72 -47.59 12.28
C SER A 20 -15.94 -46.28 12.45
N ALA A 21 -16.49 -45.35 13.23
CA ALA A 21 -15.85 -44.06 13.44
C ALA A 21 -14.46 -44.19 14.09
N ALA A 22 -14.26 -45.17 14.99
CA ALA A 22 -12.94 -45.42 15.58
C ALA A 22 -11.89 -45.83 14.53
N GLU A 23 -12.26 -46.64 13.54
CA GLU A 23 -11.36 -47.04 12.46
C GLU A 23 -11.09 -45.88 11.49
N ALA A 24 -12.11 -45.04 11.24
CA ALA A 24 -11.95 -43.81 10.49
C ALA A 24 -11.01 -42.80 11.17
N VAL A 25 -11.05 -42.66 12.49
CA VAL A 25 -10.09 -41.81 13.23
C VAL A 25 -8.66 -42.33 13.09
N LYS A 26 -8.44 -43.65 13.20
CA LYS A 26 -7.11 -44.23 12.98
C LYS A 26 -6.61 -43.95 11.57
N ARG A 27 -7.50 -44.08 10.58
CA ARG A 27 -7.18 -43.84 9.18
C ARG A 27 -6.84 -42.37 8.91
N LEU A 28 -7.64 -41.44 9.43
CA LEU A 28 -7.40 -40.00 9.37
C LEU A 28 -6.03 -39.63 9.96
N ASN A 29 -5.70 -40.17 11.15
CA ASN A 29 -4.41 -39.94 11.79
C ASN A 29 -3.24 -40.56 11.03
N ALA A 30 -3.44 -41.72 10.40
CA ALA A 30 -2.40 -42.42 9.65
C ALA A 30 -2.10 -41.75 8.30
N SER A 31 -3.10 -41.18 7.63
CA SER A 31 -2.91 -40.50 6.35
C SER A 31 -2.44 -39.05 6.50
N GLY A 32 -2.69 -38.43 7.66
CA GLY A 32 -2.38 -37.02 7.88
C GLY A 32 -3.23 -36.09 7.01
N ALA A 33 -4.35 -36.58 6.47
CA ALA A 33 -5.30 -35.78 5.71
C ALA A 33 -6.10 -34.86 6.63
N ASP A 34 -6.51 -33.68 6.14
CA ASP A 34 -7.37 -32.77 6.90
C ASP A 34 -8.76 -33.37 7.19
N ALA A 35 -9.23 -34.25 6.30
CA ALA A 35 -10.45 -35.01 6.47
C ALA A 35 -10.53 -36.23 5.54
N LEU A 36 -11.36 -37.21 5.91
CA LEU A 36 -11.77 -38.32 5.04
C LEU A 36 -13.05 -37.97 4.30
N LEU A 37 -13.10 -38.28 3.00
CA LEU A 37 -14.34 -38.22 2.23
C LEU A 37 -15.15 -39.49 2.45
N VAL A 38 -16.44 -39.34 2.74
CA VAL A 38 -17.32 -40.46 3.03
C VAL A 38 -18.07 -40.85 1.77
N GLU A 39 -17.94 -42.10 1.35
CA GLU A 39 -18.60 -42.65 0.16
C GLU A 39 -19.76 -43.57 0.52
N LYS A 40 -20.84 -43.47 -0.26
CA LYS A 40 -21.95 -44.43 -0.25
C LYS A 40 -22.48 -44.61 -1.67
N ASP A 41 -22.70 -45.85 -2.08
CA ASP A 41 -23.29 -46.22 -3.38
C ASP A 41 -22.56 -45.58 -4.60
N GLY A 42 -21.24 -45.45 -4.53
CA GLY A 42 -20.39 -44.88 -5.60
C GLY A 42 -20.36 -43.35 -5.66
N GLY A 43 -20.92 -42.65 -4.67
CA GLY A 43 -20.92 -41.19 -4.56
C GLY A 43 -20.33 -40.68 -3.26
N ILE A 44 -19.65 -39.54 -3.31
CA ILE A 44 -19.22 -38.83 -2.10
C ILE A 44 -20.43 -38.18 -1.45
N VAL A 45 -20.72 -38.60 -0.24
CA VAL A 45 -21.93 -38.21 0.49
C VAL A 45 -21.65 -37.36 1.71
N GLY A 46 -20.41 -37.20 2.17
CA GLY A 46 -20.08 -36.39 3.34
C GLY A 46 -18.59 -36.35 3.65
N LEU A 47 -18.24 -35.71 4.76
CA LEU A 47 -16.86 -35.56 5.23
C LEU A 47 -16.74 -35.94 6.71
N PHE A 48 -15.64 -36.61 7.07
CA PHE A 48 -15.29 -36.97 8.44
C PHE A 48 -13.89 -36.43 8.76
N GLY A 49 -13.82 -35.31 9.49
CA GLY A 49 -12.57 -34.70 9.94
C GLY A 49 -12.39 -34.78 11.45
N HIS A 50 -11.42 -34.05 11.98
CA HIS A 50 -11.13 -34.02 13.42
C HIS A 50 -12.32 -33.56 14.29
N ARG A 51 -13.19 -32.69 13.76
CA ARG A 51 -14.40 -32.26 14.47
C ARG A 51 -15.42 -33.39 14.61
N GLU A 52 -15.66 -34.13 13.53
CA GLU A 52 -16.57 -35.28 13.54
C GLU A 52 -15.98 -36.44 14.37
N ALA A 53 -14.65 -36.59 14.38
CA ALA A 53 -13.95 -37.52 15.26
C ALA A 53 -14.18 -37.23 16.75
N ILE A 54 -14.21 -35.96 17.16
CA ILE A 54 -14.53 -35.57 18.54
C ILE A 54 -15.98 -35.94 18.89
N ALA A 55 -16.93 -35.72 17.97
CA ALA A 55 -18.32 -36.11 18.17
C ALA A 55 -18.49 -37.63 18.29
N ALA A 56 -17.69 -38.40 17.57
CA ALA A 56 -17.68 -39.86 17.62
C ALA A 56 -16.91 -40.44 18.81
N PHE A 57 -16.13 -39.64 19.56
CA PHE A 57 -15.25 -40.12 20.63
C PHE A 57 -16.00 -40.88 21.74
N ALA A 58 -17.25 -40.51 22.02
CA ALA A 58 -18.06 -41.14 23.05
C ALA A 58 -18.62 -42.52 22.66
N ASP A 59 -18.85 -42.76 21.36
CA ASP A 59 -19.37 -44.01 20.80
C ASP A 59 -18.71 -44.28 19.44
N GLY A 60 -17.43 -44.66 19.48
CA GLY A 60 -16.64 -44.93 18.27
C GLY A 60 -17.04 -46.21 17.52
N SER A 61 -18.08 -46.92 18.01
CA SER A 61 -18.60 -48.15 17.41
C SER A 61 -19.61 -47.89 16.29
N GLY A 62 -20.24 -46.72 16.29
CA GLY A 62 -21.20 -46.31 15.27
C GLY A 62 -20.55 -46.08 13.89
N PRO A 63 -21.32 -46.21 12.81
CA PRO A 63 -20.82 -45.98 11.46
C PRO A 63 -20.48 -44.50 11.24
N VAL A 64 -19.42 -44.22 10.49
CA VAL A 64 -18.98 -42.88 10.07
C VAL A 64 -20.14 -42.08 9.51
N GLY A 65 -21.05 -42.74 8.82
CA GLY A 65 -22.18 -42.10 8.21
C GLY A 65 -23.15 -41.39 9.18
N THR A 66 -23.11 -41.73 10.47
CA THR A 66 -23.88 -41.03 11.51
C THR A 66 -23.21 -39.72 11.93
N TYR A 67 -21.89 -39.68 11.92
CA TYR A 67 -21.09 -38.57 12.45
C TYR A 67 -20.59 -37.61 11.37
N MET A 68 -20.62 -38.03 10.11
CA MET A 68 -20.14 -37.23 8.99
C MET A 68 -20.95 -35.94 8.80
N ARG A 69 -20.28 -34.91 8.29
CA ARG A 69 -20.91 -33.66 7.89
C ARG A 69 -21.56 -33.77 6.51
N ARG A 70 -22.78 -33.24 6.38
CA ARG A 70 -23.54 -33.16 5.13
C ARG A 70 -24.36 -31.86 5.03
N PRO A 71 -24.61 -31.35 3.81
CA PRO A 71 -23.92 -31.68 2.55
C PRO A 71 -22.52 -31.03 2.50
N LEU A 72 -21.61 -31.58 1.71
CA LEU A 72 -20.35 -30.91 1.44
C LEU A 72 -20.59 -29.69 0.54
N PRO A 73 -20.12 -28.49 0.90
CA PRO A 73 -20.14 -27.38 -0.04
C PRO A 73 -19.30 -27.72 -1.27
N GLY A 74 -19.90 -27.52 -2.45
CA GLY A 74 -19.23 -27.70 -3.75
C GLY A 74 -18.93 -26.36 -4.41
N ARG A 75 -17.80 -26.26 -5.12
CA ARG A 75 -17.44 -25.11 -5.96
C ARG A 75 -16.95 -25.56 -7.33
N ASN A 76 -17.16 -24.73 -8.34
CA ASN A 76 -16.63 -25.02 -9.66
C ASN A 76 -15.13 -24.68 -9.68
N VAL A 77 -14.31 -25.49 -10.36
CA VAL A 77 -12.85 -25.21 -10.50
C VAL A 77 -12.54 -23.86 -11.16
N ALA A 78 -13.48 -23.28 -11.90
CA ALA A 78 -13.37 -21.96 -12.50
C ALA A 78 -13.67 -20.81 -11.51
N ASP A 79 -14.21 -21.11 -10.33
CA ASP A 79 -14.47 -20.10 -9.30
C ASP A 79 -13.16 -19.53 -8.74
N SER A 80 -13.23 -18.32 -8.19
CA SER A 80 -12.05 -17.63 -7.64
C SER A 80 -11.56 -18.30 -6.34
N LEU A 81 -10.27 -18.12 -6.01
CA LEU A 81 -9.71 -18.59 -4.73
C LEU A 81 -10.46 -18.01 -3.53
N GLU A 82 -10.88 -16.75 -3.60
CA GLU A 82 -11.62 -16.06 -2.54
C GLU A 82 -12.99 -16.69 -2.31
N SER A 83 -13.68 -17.14 -3.37
CA SER A 83 -14.95 -17.87 -3.27
C SER A 83 -14.79 -19.24 -2.59
N GLY A 84 -13.62 -19.88 -2.76
CA GLY A 84 -13.23 -21.08 -2.04
C GLY A 84 -12.94 -20.80 -0.56
N ALA A 85 -12.22 -19.73 -0.25
CA ALA A 85 -11.93 -19.34 1.13
C ALA A 85 -13.21 -18.96 1.88
N ASP A 86 -14.08 -18.15 1.27
CA ASP A 86 -15.37 -17.72 1.84
C ASP A 86 -16.24 -18.92 2.23
N ILE A 87 -16.38 -19.90 1.33
CA ILE A 87 -17.22 -21.08 1.63
C ILE A 87 -16.61 -21.97 2.72
N MET A 88 -15.28 -22.05 2.82
CA MET A 88 -14.60 -22.77 3.91
C MET A 88 -14.86 -22.11 5.26
N TYR A 89 -14.77 -20.79 5.34
CA TYR A 89 -15.07 -20.04 6.57
C TYR A 89 -16.54 -20.14 6.97
N ARG A 90 -17.46 -19.95 6.02
CA ARG A 90 -18.90 -19.94 6.29
C ARG A 90 -19.40 -21.30 6.77
N GLU A 91 -18.91 -22.37 6.16
CA GLU A 91 -19.34 -23.74 6.45
C GLU A 91 -18.44 -24.45 7.48
N ASP A 92 -17.41 -23.75 8.00
CA ASP A 92 -16.40 -24.26 8.93
C ASP A 92 -15.80 -25.60 8.46
N THR A 93 -15.45 -25.68 7.18
CA THR A 93 -14.95 -26.92 6.54
C THR A 93 -13.49 -26.79 6.16
N PRO A 94 -12.65 -27.81 6.44
CA PRO A 94 -11.25 -27.79 6.03
C PRO A 94 -11.05 -28.08 4.53
N VAL A 95 -12.07 -28.64 3.87
CA VAL A 95 -12.02 -29.10 2.46
C VAL A 95 -13.31 -28.72 1.73
N VAL A 96 -13.19 -28.39 0.44
CA VAL A 96 -14.33 -28.13 -0.46
C VAL A 96 -14.26 -29.07 -1.66
N LEU A 97 -15.40 -29.66 -2.06
CA LEU A 97 -15.48 -30.50 -3.25
C LEU A 97 -15.44 -29.65 -4.51
N MET A 98 -14.55 -29.98 -5.44
CA MET A 98 -14.44 -29.28 -6.71
C MET A 98 -15.23 -30.00 -7.79
N THR A 99 -16.06 -29.23 -8.49
CA THR A 99 -16.82 -29.71 -9.64
C THR A 99 -16.35 -29.05 -10.93
N GLN A 100 -16.60 -29.74 -12.03
CA GLN A 100 -16.43 -29.22 -13.38
C GLN A 100 -17.72 -29.45 -14.16
N ASP A 101 -18.19 -28.41 -14.84
CA ASP A 101 -19.35 -28.50 -15.72
C ASP A 101 -18.99 -29.35 -16.96
N GLU A 102 -19.88 -30.27 -17.32
CA GLU A 102 -19.83 -31.09 -18.52
C GLU A 102 -21.14 -31.02 -19.30
N GLY A 103 -21.08 -31.24 -20.62
CA GLY A 103 -22.25 -31.25 -21.50
C GLY A 103 -22.50 -29.93 -22.24
N PRO A 104 -23.48 -29.91 -23.17
CA PRO A 104 -23.80 -28.74 -23.98
C PRO A 104 -24.39 -27.60 -23.14
N LEU A 105 -24.32 -26.37 -23.65
CA LEU A 105 -24.71 -25.11 -22.97
C LEU A 105 -26.07 -25.17 -22.23
N PHE A 106 -27.01 -26.00 -22.72
CA PHE A 106 -28.38 -26.16 -22.20
C PHE A 106 -28.63 -27.45 -21.42
N ARG A 107 -27.63 -28.33 -21.27
CA ARG A 107 -27.72 -29.57 -20.48
C ARG A 107 -26.39 -29.80 -19.76
N LYS A 108 -26.08 -28.90 -18.82
CA LYS A 108 -24.90 -28.99 -17.98
C LYS A 108 -25.12 -30.02 -16.88
N THR A 109 -24.32 -31.07 -16.88
CA THR A 109 -24.08 -31.94 -15.72
C THR A 109 -22.83 -31.45 -15.00
N SER A 110 -22.70 -31.70 -13.69
CA SER A 110 -21.46 -31.42 -12.97
C SER A 110 -20.84 -32.73 -12.51
N ARG A 111 -19.52 -32.87 -12.73
CA ARG A 111 -18.75 -34.00 -12.20
C ARG A 111 -17.78 -33.50 -11.13
N THR A 112 -17.57 -34.31 -10.10
CA THR A 112 -16.51 -34.05 -9.13
C THR A 112 -15.15 -34.34 -9.78
N VAL A 113 -14.22 -33.39 -9.68
CA VAL A 113 -12.88 -33.49 -10.30
C VAL A 113 -11.74 -33.49 -9.28
N GLY A 114 -12.03 -33.16 -8.02
CA GLY A 114 -11.03 -33.14 -6.95
C GLY A 114 -11.52 -32.39 -5.73
N ILE A 115 -10.57 -31.99 -4.91
CA ILE A 115 -10.82 -31.18 -3.71
C ILE A 115 -9.87 -29.99 -3.67
N VAL A 116 -10.16 -29.07 -2.77
CA VAL A 116 -9.22 -28.01 -2.38
C VAL A 116 -9.22 -27.93 -0.86
N SER A 117 -8.03 -27.86 -0.25
CA SER A 117 -7.84 -27.69 1.19
C SER A 117 -7.77 -26.20 1.58
N ALA A 118 -8.21 -25.88 2.80
CA ALA A 118 -8.09 -24.53 3.35
C ALA A 118 -6.62 -24.08 3.39
N HIS A 119 -5.70 -24.99 3.70
CA HIS A 119 -4.27 -24.71 3.68
C HIS A 119 -3.77 -24.30 2.29
N ALA A 120 -4.13 -25.02 1.23
CA ALA A 120 -3.70 -24.70 -0.13
C ALA A 120 -4.27 -23.35 -0.62
N VAL A 121 -5.54 -23.06 -0.31
CA VAL A 121 -6.17 -21.76 -0.63
C VAL A 121 -5.47 -20.64 0.10
N LEU A 122 -5.29 -20.75 1.41
CA LEU A 122 -4.66 -19.71 2.22
C LEU A 122 -3.17 -19.52 1.87
N THR A 123 -2.47 -20.57 1.50
CA THR A 123 -1.07 -20.49 1.03
C THR A 123 -0.98 -19.76 -0.31
N GLU A 124 -1.86 -20.08 -1.26
CA GLU A 124 -1.87 -19.42 -2.56
C GLU A 124 -2.33 -17.96 -2.47
N ILE A 125 -3.30 -17.65 -1.59
CA ILE A 125 -3.67 -16.28 -1.24
C ILE A 125 -2.50 -15.58 -0.53
N GLY A 126 -1.82 -16.24 0.42
CA GLY A 126 -0.71 -15.72 1.20
C GLY A 126 0.51 -15.32 0.37
N LYS A 127 0.76 -16.02 -0.75
CA LYS A 127 1.76 -15.58 -1.77
C LYS A 127 1.43 -14.22 -2.39
N THR A 128 0.20 -13.73 -2.22
CA THR A 128 -0.30 -12.48 -2.79
C THR A 128 -0.59 -11.38 -1.75
N THR A 129 -0.49 -11.66 -0.44
CA THR A 129 -0.79 -10.69 0.63
C THR A 129 0.47 -10.20 1.36
N THR A 130 0.52 -8.88 1.55
CA THR A 130 1.64 -8.08 2.05
C THR A 130 1.41 -7.64 3.50
N ASP A 131 2.18 -8.17 4.46
CA ASP A 131 2.39 -7.48 5.74
C ASP A 131 3.90 -7.38 6.02
N THR A 132 4.40 -6.15 6.19
CA THR A 132 5.84 -5.85 6.28
C THR A 132 6.19 -4.66 7.17
N ALA A 133 5.24 -3.90 7.70
CA ALA A 133 5.56 -2.58 8.23
C ALA A 133 6.18 -2.58 9.64
N SER A 134 5.97 -3.62 10.47
CA SER A 134 6.66 -3.71 11.78
C SER A 134 8.16 -3.99 11.66
N ASN A 135 8.63 -4.59 10.57
CA ASN A 135 10.06 -4.86 10.35
C ASN A 135 10.79 -3.74 9.56
N LYS A 136 10.04 -2.88 8.85
CA LYS A 136 10.58 -1.82 7.99
C LYS A 136 11.12 -0.62 8.77
N VAL A 137 10.48 -0.26 9.89
CA VAL A 137 10.83 0.93 10.71
C VAL A 137 12.11 0.74 11.54
N PHE A 138 12.46 -0.50 11.93
CA PHE A 138 13.55 -0.75 12.88
C PHE A 138 14.86 -1.26 12.28
N SER A 139 14.89 -1.68 11.01
CA SER A 139 16.03 -2.46 10.48
C SER A 139 16.78 -1.84 9.30
N GLY A 140 16.40 -0.65 8.81
CA GLY A 140 17.14 0.02 7.74
C GLY A 140 17.29 -0.86 6.49
N ARG A 141 16.26 -0.86 5.63
CA ARG A 141 16.23 -1.51 4.29
C ARG A 141 16.97 -2.86 4.18
N ARG A 142 16.25 -3.95 4.45
CA ARG A 142 16.38 -5.20 3.71
C ARG A 142 14.98 -5.79 3.50
N ASP A 143 14.43 -5.57 2.32
CA ASP A 143 13.47 -6.50 1.76
C ASP A 143 14.09 -7.91 1.83
N LEU A 144 13.38 -8.85 2.44
CA LEU A 144 13.86 -10.19 2.79
C LEU A 144 14.12 -11.11 1.57
N SER A 145 14.56 -10.57 0.43
CA SER A 145 14.80 -11.32 -0.82
C SER A 145 13.57 -12.06 -1.36
N LEU A 146 12.38 -11.73 -0.86
CA LEU A 146 11.10 -12.26 -1.35
C LEU A 146 10.62 -11.35 -2.49
N ASN A 147 10.44 -11.93 -3.68
CA ASN A 147 9.82 -11.26 -4.83
C ASN A 147 8.34 -10.94 -4.54
N VAL A 148 8.10 -9.86 -3.79
CA VAL A 148 6.75 -9.35 -3.52
C VAL A 148 6.25 -8.61 -4.77
N PRO A 149 5.12 -9.00 -5.38
CA PRO A 149 4.58 -8.30 -6.53
C PRO A 149 4.13 -6.89 -6.16
N VAL A 150 4.69 -5.87 -6.85
CA VAL A 150 4.31 -4.47 -6.67
C VAL A 150 2.84 -4.26 -7.03
N SER A 151 2.06 -3.74 -6.07
CA SER A 151 0.64 -3.45 -6.28
C SER A 151 0.44 -2.42 -7.42
N PRO A 152 -0.65 -2.51 -8.22
CA PRO A 152 -0.86 -1.56 -9.33
C PRO A 152 -0.86 -0.10 -8.89
N CYS A 153 -1.44 0.20 -7.72
CA CYS A 153 -1.44 1.54 -7.15
C CYS A 153 -0.02 2.03 -6.79
N GLN A 154 0.83 1.17 -6.22
CA GLN A 154 2.22 1.49 -5.91
C GLN A 154 3.07 1.65 -7.17
N ARG A 155 2.83 0.83 -8.19
CA ARG A 155 3.48 0.96 -9.49
C ARG A 155 3.14 2.28 -10.18
N ALA A 156 1.87 2.69 -10.11
CA ALA A 156 1.41 3.93 -10.72
C ALA A 156 1.81 5.18 -9.92
N CYS A 157 2.18 5.05 -8.65
CA CYS A 157 2.69 6.15 -7.85
C CYS A 157 4.13 6.49 -8.27
N PRO A 158 4.45 7.74 -8.67
CA PRO A 158 5.80 8.11 -9.12
C PRO A 158 6.90 7.96 -8.06
N ILE A 159 6.51 7.96 -6.78
CA ILE A 159 7.42 7.79 -5.64
C ILE A 159 7.23 6.44 -4.94
N HIS A 160 6.51 5.51 -5.58
CA HIS A 160 6.35 4.12 -5.15
C HIS A 160 5.95 3.92 -3.69
N GLN A 161 5.07 4.79 -3.16
CA GLN A 161 4.58 4.68 -1.78
C GLN A 161 3.95 3.31 -1.52
N ASP A 162 4.12 2.80 -0.30
CA ASP A 162 3.47 1.56 0.15
C ASP A 162 1.98 1.78 0.47
N ILE A 163 1.21 1.92 -0.61
CA ILE A 163 -0.22 2.27 -0.56
C ILE A 163 -1.03 1.18 0.13
N ALA A 164 -0.72 -0.09 -0.12
CA ALA A 164 -1.43 -1.18 0.51
C ALA A 164 -1.29 -1.11 2.04
N ALA A 165 -0.06 -0.90 2.54
CA ALA A 165 0.20 -0.81 3.98
C ALA A 165 -0.53 0.38 4.63
N TYR A 166 -0.39 1.59 4.10
CA TYR A 166 -1.00 2.73 4.77
C TYR A 166 -2.54 2.75 4.66
N VAL A 167 -3.13 2.14 3.61
CA VAL A 167 -4.58 1.97 3.51
C VAL A 167 -5.08 0.94 4.51
N ASP A 168 -4.38 -0.19 4.65
CA ASP A 168 -4.68 -1.22 5.64
C ASP A 168 -4.65 -0.64 7.07
N TYR A 169 -3.63 0.14 7.41
CA TYR A 169 -3.54 0.83 8.68
C TYR A 169 -4.70 1.81 8.94
N VAL A 170 -5.18 2.52 7.93
CA VAL A 170 -6.40 3.33 8.11
C VAL A 170 -7.61 2.45 8.39
N SER A 171 -7.74 1.30 7.72
CA SER A 171 -8.87 0.39 7.94
C SER A 171 -8.92 -0.17 9.37
N GLN A 172 -7.75 -0.33 10.00
CA GLN A 172 -7.60 -0.84 11.37
C GLN A 172 -7.67 0.26 12.45
N GLY A 173 -7.89 1.53 12.07
CA GLY A 173 -7.86 2.64 13.02
C GLY A 173 -6.46 3.12 13.41
N ARG A 174 -5.40 2.58 12.79
CA ARG A 174 -3.99 2.86 13.08
C ARG A 174 -3.46 4.05 12.28
N TYR A 175 -4.05 5.22 12.51
CA TYR A 175 -3.82 6.39 11.64
C TYR A 175 -2.42 6.99 11.73
N LEU A 176 -1.79 6.95 12.90
CA LEU A 176 -0.40 7.42 13.05
C LEU A 176 0.57 6.48 12.35
N ASP A 177 0.34 5.16 12.41
CA ASP A 177 1.16 4.18 11.68
C ASP A 177 1.03 4.36 10.16
N SER A 178 -0.20 4.62 9.68
CA SER A 178 -0.46 4.99 8.28
C SER A 178 0.34 6.23 7.88
N TRP A 179 0.29 7.29 8.69
CA TRP A 179 1.03 8.52 8.46
C TRP A 179 2.55 8.31 8.44
N LEU A 180 3.10 7.49 9.34
CA LEU A 180 4.51 7.13 9.36
C LEU A 180 4.94 6.39 8.08
N VAL A 181 4.17 5.40 7.64
CA VAL A 181 4.45 4.67 6.37
C VAL A 181 4.43 5.62 5.18
N ILE A 182 3.50 6.57 5.15
CA ILE A 182 3.46 7.57 4.07
C ILE A 182 4.77 8.38 4.05
N HIS A 183 5.29 8.77 5.22
CA HIS A 183 6.50 9.58 5.33
C HIS A 183 7.79 8.87 4.91
N GLU A 184 7.81 7.54 4.76
CA GLU A 184 8.99 6.79 4.30
C GLU A 184 9.51 7.24 2.93
N THR A 185 8.61 7.71 2.06
CA THR A 185 8.93 8.09 0.67
C THR A 185 8.41 9.48 0.33
N ASN A 186 7.78 10.17 1.28
CA ASN A 186 7.10 11.42 1.02
C ASN A 186 7.21 12.39 2.21
N PRO A 187 8.08 13.40 2.13
CA PRO A 187 8.17 14.44 3.16
C PRO A 187 6.93 15.32 3.29
N PHE A 188 6.12 15.42 2.23
CA PHE A 188 5.02 16.39 2.15
C PHE A 188 3.65 15.72 1.91
N PRO A 189 3.20 14.80 2.80
CA PRO A 189 1.92 14.14 2.63
C PRO A 189 0.71 15.04 2.73
N SER A 190 0.79 16.16 3.45
CA SER A 190 -0.31 17.13 3.52
C SER A 190 -0.56 17.76 2.15
N MET A 191 0.52 18.01 1.39
CA MET A 191 0.48 18.52 0.01
C MET A 191 -0.01 17.44 -0.96
N LEU A 192 0.58 16.25 -0.95
CA LEU A 192 0.17 15.19 -1.88
C LEU A 192 -1.25 14.67 -1.59
N GLY A 193 -1.73 14.73 -0.36
CA GLY A 193 -3.13 14.46 -0.01
C GLY A 193 -4.13 15.47 -0.60
N ARG A 194 -3.67 16.64 -1.05
CA ARG A 194 -4.52 17.73 -1.55
C ARG A 194 -4.31 18.04 -3.03
N LEU A 195 -3.06 18.08 -3.46
CA LEU A 195 -2.64 18.58 -4.78
C LEU A 195 -2.39 17.47 -5.80
N CYS A 196 -2.12 16.23 -5.34
CA CYS A 196 -1.80 15.13 -6.25
C CYS A 196 -2.94 14.82 -7.23
N ASN A 197 -2.56 14.46 -8.46
CA ASN A 197 -3.43 13.94 -9.52
C ASN A 197 -3.73 12.44 -9.35
N HIS A 198 -3.35 11.84 -8.22
CA HIS A 198 -3.76 10.50 -7.78
C HIS A 198 -3.65 9.40 -8.87
N PRO A 199 -2.50 9.27 -9.57
CA PRO A 199 -2.31 8.23 -10.58
C PRO A 199 -2.40 6.82 -9.97
N CYS A 200 -2.17 6.70 -8.66
CA CYS A 200 -2.38 5.45 -7.93
C CYS A 200 -3.83 4.95 -7.91
N GLU A 201 -4.81 5.82 -8.18
CA GLU A 201 -6.24 5.47 -8.20
C GLU A 201 -6.69 5.01 -9.59
N THR A 202 -5.97 5.36 -10.66
CA THR A 202 -6.40 5.08 -12.05
C THR A 202 -6.37 3.60 -12.39
N ASP A 203 -5.36 2.87 -11.91
CA ASP A 203 -5.20 1.41 -12.12
C ASP A 203 -5.49 0.62 -10.84
N CYS A 204 -6.34 1.16 -9.96
CA CYS A 204 -6.68 0.48 -8.72
C CYS A 204 -7.47 -0.81 -9.00
N LYS A 205 -6.98 -1.96 -8.53
CA LYS A 205 -7.66 -3.27 -8.69
C LYS A 205 -9.12 -3.25 -8.24
N ARG A 206 -9.44 -2.49 -7.18
CA ARG A 206 -10.81 -2.34 -6.67
C ARG A 206 -11.74 -1.73 -7.73
N GLY A 207 -11.24 -0.81 -8.56
CA GLY A 207 -11.98 -0.21 -9.67
C GLY A 207 -12.14 -1.11 -10.89
N TRP A 208 -11.49 -2.28 -10.95
CA TRP A 208 -11.65 -3.21 -12.08
C TRP A 208 -12.92 -4.05 -11.99
N VAL A 209 -13.52 -4.17 -10.80
CA VAL A 209 -14.77 -4.90 -10.60
C VAL A 209 -15.93 -4.03 -11.06
N GLN A 210 -16.74 -4.52 -12.00
CA GLN A 210 -17.92 -3.81 -12.48
C GLN A 210 -19.01 -3.79 -11.38
N GLY A 211 -19.41 -2.61 -10.92
CA GLY A 211 -20.38 -2.40 -9.84
C GLY A 211 -20.49 -0.93 -9.43
N PRO A 212 -21.27 -0.57 -8.39
CA PRO A 212 -21.40 0.81 -7.90
C PRO A 212 -20.15 1.32 -7.16
N GLU A 213 -19.24 0.42 -6.82
CA GLU A 213 -18.10 0.69 -5.99
C GLU A 213 -16.90 1.15 -6.84
N ASN A 214 -16.31 2.30 -6.50
CA ASN A 214 -15.22 2.94 -7.24
C ASN A 214 -13.82 2.49 -6.78
N ALA A 215 -12.78 3.01 -7.44
CA ALA A 215 -11.40 2.92 -6.96
C ALA A 215 -11.29 3.43 -5.51
N VAL A 216 -10.33 2.87 -4.76
CA VAL A 216 -10.04 3.33 -3.40
C VAL A 216 -9.60 4.79 -3.46
N SER A 217 -10.17 5.65 -2.61
CA SER A 217 -9.78 7.07 -2.53
C SER A 217 -8.47 7.25 -1.75
N ILE A 218 -7.39 6.72 -2.33
CA ILE A 218 -6.04 6.65 -1.77
C ILE A 218 -5.54 8.05 -1.36
N LYS A 219 -5.76 9.06 -2.19
CA LYS A 219 -5.41 10.45 -1.91
C LYS A 219 -6.14 10.98 -0.68
N SER A 220 -7.43 10.67 -0.54
CA SER A 220 -8.24 11.10 0.60
C SER A 220 -7.81 10.40 1.89
N LEU A 221 -7.45 9.11 1.83
CA LEU A 221 -6.94 8.37 2.99
C LEU A 221 -5.59 8.93 3.45
N LYS A 222 -4.69 9.27 2.50
CA LYS A 222 -3.44 9.97 2.79
C LYS A 222 -3.67 11.31 3.48
N ARG A 223 -4.58 12.13 2.93
CA ARG A 223 -4.99 13.40 3.54
C ARG A 223 -5.50 13.16 4.97
N PHE A 224 -6.40 12.20 5.15
CA PHE A 224 -7.00 11.90 6.44
C PHE A 224 -5.94 11.51 7.49
N ALA A 225 -5.05 10.58 7.17
CA ALA A 225 -3.98 10.17 8.09
C ALA A 225 -3.07 11.36 8.48
N THR A 226 -2.74 12.21 7.49
CA THR A 226 -1.93 13.41 7.73
C THR A 226 -2.65 14.45 8.58
N ASP A 227 -3.92 14.73 8.28
CA ASP A 227 -4.74 15.68 9.03
C ASP A 227 -4.94 15.20 10.48
N TYR A 228 -5.04 13.88 10.69
CA TYR A 228 -5.10 13.27 12.03
C TYR A 228 -3.83 13.49 12.84
N ALA A 229 -2.65 13.32 12.22
CA ALA A 229 -1.34 13.60 12.85
C ALA A 229 -1.15 15.10 13.11
N TRP A 230 -1.55 15.94 12.15
CA TRP A 230 -1.48 17.39 12.26
C TRP A 230 -2.31 17.95 13.42
N ALA A 231 -3.56 17.49 13.56
CA ALA A 231 -4.44 17.92 14.65
C ALA A 231 -3.84 17.67 16.04
N ARG A 232 -2.93 16.69 16.14
CA ARG A 232 -2.19 16.32 17.36
C ARG A 232 -0.78 16.90 17.41
N ARG A 233 -0.34 17.63 16.37
CA ARG A 233 1.00 18.20 16.23
C ARG A 233 2.10 17.16 16.44
N VAL A 234 1.87 15.93 15.98
CA VAL A 234 2.85 14.84 16.05
C VAL A 234 4.11 15.27 15.28
N LYS A 235 5.28 14.83 15.72
CA LYS A 235 6.53 14.98 14.97
C LYS A 235 7.20 13.62 14.86
N ILE A 236 7.93 13.40 13.77
CA ILE A 236 8.76 12.20 13.61
C ILE A 236 10.13 12.52 14.19
N ASP A 237 10.55 11.73 15.18
CA ASP A 237 11.94 11.73 15.63
C ASP A 237 12.74 10.74 14.77
N TRP A 238 13.39 11.28 13.75
CA TRP A 238 14.13 10.47 12.79
C TRP A 238 15.44 9.96 13.40
N GLN A 239 15.65 8.65 13.34
CA GLN A 239 16.97 8.08 13.63
C GLN A 239 17.94 8.43 12.51
N ARG A 240 18.90 9.31 12.83
CA ARG A 240 19.96 9.73 11.91
C ARG A 240 21.18 8.84 12.05
N ALA A 241 21.88 8.59 10.95
CA ALA A 241 23.22 8.02 11.00
C ALA A 241 24.20 8.97 11.73
N PRO A 242 25.29 8.46 12.31
CA PRO A 242 26.35 9.30 12.86
C PRO A 242 26.86 10.31 11.83
N GLU A 243 27.25 11.50 12.29
CA GLU A 243 27.83 12.53 11.43
C GLU A 243 29.07 11.96 10.70
N ASN A 244 29.08 12.08 9.38
CA ASN A 244 30.14 11.54 8.53
C ASN A 244 31.25 12.56 8.20
N GLY A 245 31.12 13.79 8.73
CA GLY A 245 32.09 14.87 8.58
C GLY A 245 32.08 15.59 7.22
N ARG A 246 31.18 15.20 6.30
CA ARG A 246 31.04 15.82 4.98
C ARG A 246 29.91 16.83 4.93
N ARG A 247 30.07 17.85 4.09
CA ARG A 247 29.16 19.00 3.95
C ARG A 247 28.57 19.04 2.54
N VAL A 248 27.26 19.22 2.44
CA VAL A 248 26.53 19.33 1.18
C VAL A 248 25.73 20.63 1.15
N ALA A 249 25.87 21.39 0.07
CA ALA A 249 25.02 22.55 -0.18
C ALA A 249 23.80 22.13 -1.01
N VAL A 250 22.61 22.51 -0.56
CA VAL A 250 21.35 22.34 -1.31
C VAL A 250 20.87 23.73 -1.73
N VAL A 251 20.59 23.92 -3.02
CA VAL A 251 20.20 25.22 -3.58
C VAL A 251 18.75 25.19 -4.04
N GLY A 252 17.88 25.91 -3.33
CA GLY A 252 16.44 25.99 -3.52
C GLY A 252 15.68 25.10 -2.55
N SER A 253 14.71 25.69 -1.83
CA SER A 253 13.90 25.04 -0.78
C SER A 253 12.56 24.51 -1.27
N GLY A 254 12.42 24.26 -2.57
CA GLY A 254 11.26 23.56 -3.10
C GLY A 254 11.19 22.11 -2.61
N PRO A 255 10.14 21.35 -2.99
CA PRO A 255 9.97 19.95 -2.58
C PRO A 255 11.23 19.11 -2.81
N ALA A 256 11.88 19.26 -3.98
CA ALA A 256 13.09 18.51 -4.31
C ALA A 256 14.25 18.80 -3.35
N GLY A 257 14.52 20.07 -3.06
CA GLY A 257 15.63 20.47 -2.18
C GLY A 257 15.38 20.10 -0.73
N MET A 258 14.16 20.27 -0.24
CA MET A 258 13.79 19.88 1.12
C MET A 258 13.86 18.35 1.32
N THR A 259 13.39 17.56 0.35
CA THR A 259 13.55 16.10 0.39
C THR A 259 15.03 15.70 0.39
N ALA A 260 15.83 16.31 -0.49
CA ALA A 260 17.27 16.04 -0.54
C ALA A 260 17.96 16.39 0.78
N ALA A 261 17.60 17.53 1.40
CA ALA A 261 18.12 17.95 2.69
C ALA A 261 17.76 16.95 3.80
N GLN A 262 16.50 16.49 3.84
CA GLN A 262 16.07 15.45 4.77
C GLN A 262 16.90 14.17 4.61
N ASP A 263 16.98 13.62 3.40
CA ASP A 263 17.67 12.36 3.13
C ASP A 263 19.17 12.46 3.46
N LEU A 264 19.81 13.57 3.12
CA LEU A 264 21.21 13.82 3.45
C LEU A 264 21.45 13.91 4.97
N ARG A 265 20.54 14.56 5.71
CA ARG A 265 20.60 14.58 7.18
C ARG A 265 20.38 13.19 7.79
N LEU A 266 19.50 12.36 7.23
CA LEU A 266 19.33 10.97 7.65
C LEU A 266 20.62 10.16 7.46
N MET A 267 21.36 10.42 6.39
CA MET A 267 22.64 9.77 6.07
C MET A 267 23.85 10.35 6.83
N GLY A 268 23.64 11.32 7.73
CA GLY A 268 24.70 11.90 8.57
C GLY A 268 25.56 12.96 7.89
N TYR A 269 25.13 13.53 6.75
CA TYR A 269 25.81 14.66 6.12
C TYR A 269 25.38 15.98 6.75
N GLN A 270 26.29 16.93 6.90
CA GLN A 270 25.94 18.31 7.24
C GLN A 270 25.33 18.99 6.00
N VAL A 271 24.19 19.67 6.17
CA VAL A 271 23.45 20.27 5.05
C VAL A 271 23.25 21.76 5.29
N ASP A 272 23.75 22.57 4.35
CA ASP A 272 23.45 23.99 4.23
C ASP A 272 22.45 24.19 3.09
N LEU A 273 21.24 24.66 3.40
CA LEU A 273 20.16 24.90 2.45
C LEU A 273 20.07 26.40 2.11
N TYR A 274 20.39 26.75 0.88
CA TYR A 274 20.31 28.10 0.35
C TYR A 274 18.96 28.33 -0.32
N GLU A 275 18.25 29.39 0.09
CA GLU A 275 16.99 29.81 -0.53
C GLU A 275 17.06 31.29 -0.92
N ARG A 276 16.63 31.59 -2.14
CA ARG A 276 16.62 32.95 -2.68
C ARG A 276 15.58 33.82 -1.98
N GLU A 277 14.44 33.25 -1.65
CA GLU A 277 13.30 33.94 -1.04
C GLU A 277 13.41 34.02 0.48
N ALA A 278 12.49 34.76 1.10
CA ALA A 278 12.41 34.94 2.55
C ALA A 278 11.64 33.81 3.26
N LYS A 279 11.11 32.83 2.53
CA LYS A 279 10.32 31.71 3.05
C LYS A 279 10.73 30.41 2.36
N LEU A 280 10.68 29.31 3.10
CA LEU A 280 10.94 27.96 2.58
C LEU A 280 9.72 27.40 1.83
N GLY A 281 9.93 26.37 1.01
CA GLY A 281 8.86 25.58 0.37
C GLY A 281 8.72 25.81 -1.14
N GLY A 282 9.50 26.73 -1.71
CA GLY A 282 9.47 27.03 -3.15
C GLY A 282 8.05 27.39 -3.63
N LEU A 283 7.61 26.80 -4.76
CA LEU A 283 6.28 27.06 -5.33
C LEU A 283 5.12 26.71 -4.40
N LEU A 284 5.30 25.76 -3.46
CA LEU A 284 4.26 25.43 -2.50
C LEU A 284 3.91 26.66 -1.67
N SER A 285 4.91 27.37 -1.16
CA SER A 285 4.71 28.59 -0.36
C SER A 285 4.53 29.85 -1.22
N ALA A 286 5.14 29.90 -2.40
CA ALA A 286 5.27 31.13 -3.18
C ALA A 286 4.27 31.27 -4.34
N SER A 287 3.46 30.27 -4.67
CA SER A 287 2.58 30.35 -5.85
C SER A 287 1.29 29.55 -5.78
N ILE A 288 1.22 28.45 -5.02
CA ILE A 288 -0.02 27.68 -4.93
C ILE A 288 -0.99 28.40 -3.98
N PRO A 289 -2.22 28.71 -4.40
CA PRO A 289 -3.18 29.43 -3.55
C PRO A 289 -3.59 28.66 -2.29
N HIS A 290 -3.72 29.39 -1.17
CA HIS A 290 -4.03 28.84 0.16
C HIS A 290 -5.43 28.21 0.30
N PHE A 291 -6.37 28.50 -0.60
CA PHE A 291 -7.65 27.77 -0.60
C PHE A 291 -7.48 26.29 -0.99
N ARG A 292 -6.34 25.90 -1.58
CA ARG A 292 -6.06 24.49 -1.95
C ARG A 292 -5.42 23.68 -0.82
N PHE A 293 -4.77 24.32 0.14
CA PHE A 293 -4.08 23.67 1.26
C PHE A 293 -3.76 24.66 2.39
N ASP A 294 -3.51 24.14 3.59
CA ASP A 294 -3.18 24.95 4.76
C ASP A 294 -1.67 25.22 4.85
N LEU A 295 -1.27 26.49 4.91
CA LEU A 295 0.14 26.89 5.06
C LEU A 295 0.75 26.41 6.37
N ASP A 296 -0.02 26.36 7.45
CA ASP A 296 0.51 25.95 8.73
C ASP A 296 0.88 24.46 8.71
N GLN A 297 0.11 23.64 7.99
CA GLN A 297 0.45 22.24 7.73
C GLN A 297 1.74 22.10 6.94
N LEU A 298 1.92 22.89 5.89
CA LEU A 298 3.17 22.91 5.12
C LEU A 298 4.35 23.31 6.00
N ASN A 299 4.21 24.38 6.77
CA ASN A 299 5.26 24.87 7.65
C ASN A 299 5.62 23.85 8.73
N TRP A 300 4.67 23.05 9.20
CA TRP A 300 4.94 21.94 10.10
C TRP A 300 5.76 20.82 9.48
N GLU A 301 5.45 20.43 8.25
CA GLU A 301 6.27 19.45 7.51
C GLU A 301 7.68 19.99 7.22
N ILE A 302 7.79 21.26 6.83
CA ILE A 302 9.07 21.94 6.65
C ILE A 302 9.86 21.95 7.97
N GLN A 303 9.21 22.29 9.08
CA GLN A 303 9.88 22.39 10.37
C GLN A 303 10.41 21.02 10.84
N MET A 304 9.67 19.93 10.59
CA MET A 304 10.18 18.58 10.88
C MET A 304 11.49 18.28 10.17
N ILE A 305 11.68 18.78 8.94
CA ILE A 305 12.94 18.62 8.19
C ILE A 305 14.03 19.54 8.74
N VAL A 306 13.70 20.81 9.02
CA VAL A 306 14.66 21.78 9.58
C VAL A 306 15.19 21.32 10.94
N ASP A 307 14.31 20.77 11.79
CA ASP A 307 14.64 20.23 13.11
C ASP A 307 15.67 19.08 13.07
N MET A 308 15.92 18.48 11.89
CA MET A 308 16.97 17.46 11.70
C MET A 308 18.38 18.05 11.68
N GLY A 309 18.52 19.37 11.83
CA GLY A 309 19.79 20.10 11.82
C GLY A 309 20.18 20.60 10.43
N VAL A 310 19.21 20.89 9.57
CA VAL A 310 19.47 21.59 8.29
C VAL A 310 19.74 23.05 8.60
N ASN A 311 20.90 23.57 8.22
CA ASN A 311 21.21 24.98 8.36
C ASN A 311 20.61 25.76 7.20
N VAL A 312 19.71 26.70 7.49
CA VAL A 312 18.91 27.39 6.49
C VAL A 312 19.44 28.80 6.24
N LEU A 313 19.77 29.11 4.99
CA LEU A 313 20.22 30.41 4.55
C LEU A 313 19.21 31.04 3.58
N LEU A 314 18.28 31.81 4.13
CA LEU A 314 17.27 32.57 3.37
C LEU A 314 17.86 33.84 2.74
N ASN A 315 17.17 34.39 1.74
CA ASN A 315 17.58 35.59 1.02
C ASN A 315 18.98 35.47 0.38
N LYS A 316 19.38 34.26 0.01
CA LYS A 316 20.66 33.96 -0.64
C LYS A 316 20.44 33.50 -2.08
N ASN A 317 20.74 34.38 -3.02
CA ASN A 317 20.59 34.09 -4.44
C ASN A 317 21.88 33.52 -5.01
N VAL A 318 22.02 32.19 -4.94
CA VAL A 318 23.16 31.47 -5.50
C VAL A 318 23.28 31.74 -7.00
N GLY A 319 24.48 32.12 -7.45
CA GLY A 319 24.78 32.59 -8.80
C GLY A 319 24.89 34.11 -8.90
N LYS A 320 24.28 34.85 -7.96
CA LYS A 320 24.53 36.29 -7.77
C LYS A 320 25.44 36.52 -6.56
N ASP A 321 24.98 36.09 -5.38
CA ASP A 321 25.72 36.12 -4.13
C ASP A 321 25.11 35.11 -3.13
N PRO A 322 25.80 34.00 -2.79
CA PRO A 322 27.15 33.62 -3.22
C PRO A 322 27.22 33.16 -4.69
N LYS A 323 28.42 33.10 -5.25
CA LYS A 323 28.65 32.51 -6.59
C LYS A 323 28.67 30.98 -6.52
N LEU A 324 28.28 30.31 -7.62
CA LEU A 324 28.25 28.85 -7.67
C LEU A 324 29.65 28.24 -7.48
N GLU A 325 30.68 28.88 -8.03
CA GLU A 325 32.08 28.42 -7.92
C GLU A 325 32.56 28.39 -6.46
N GLN A 326 32.05 29.29 -5.62
CA GLN A 326 32.36 29.30 -4.18
C GLN A 326 31.77 28.06 -3.52
N LEU A 327 30.50 27.73 -3.81
CA LEU A 327 29.85 26.54 -3.27
C LEU A 327 30.56 25.25 -3.71
N LEU A 328 31.03 25.19 -4.95
CA LEU A 328 31.79 24.03 -5.45
C LEU A 328 33.16 23.88 -4.77
N SER A 329 33.71 24.95 -4.19
CA SER A 329 34.96 24.93 -3.43
C SER A 329 34.74 24.64 -1.94
N ASP A 330 33.64 25.12 -1.37
CA ASP A 330 33.39 25.10 0.09
C ASP A 330 32.68 23.81 0.58
N TYR A 331 32.12 23.03 -0.34
CA TYR A 331 31.31 21.84 -0.07
C TYR A 331 31.79 20.62 -0.83
N ASP A 332 31.57 19.43 -0.25
CA ASP A 332 31.89 18.16 -0.89
C ASP A 332 30.96 17.85 -2.07
N ALA A 333 29.73 18.37 -2.02
CA ALA A 333 28.75 18.26 -3.09
C ALA A 333 27.77 19.43 -3.08
N VAL A 334 27.17 19.71 -4.25
CA VAL A 334 26.13 20.71 -4.42
C VAL A 334 24.94 20.08 -5.14
N PHE A 335 23.75 20.20 -4.56
CA PHE A 335 22.48 19.79 -5.17
C PHE A 335 21.69 21.01 -5.63
N LEU A 336 21.45 21.14 -6.94
CA LEU A 336 20.71 22.26 -7.52
C LEU A 336 19.23 21.89 -7.74
N SER A 337 18.34 22.56 -7.01
CA SER A 337 16.88 22.38 -7.06
C SER A 337 16.12 23.70 -7.18
N VAL A 338 16.61 24.58 -8.05
CA VAL A 338 16.10 25.96 -8.24
C VAL A 338 14.74 26.06 -8.95
N GLY A 339 14.25 24.95 -9.53
CA GLY A 339 12.96 24.89 -10.21
C GLY A 339 12.88 25.74 -11.49
N MET A 340 11.66 25.98 -11.96
CA MET A 340 11.37 26.83 -13.13
C MET A 340 10.40 27.95 -12.71
N MET A 341 10.95 29.14 -12.46
CA MET A 341 10.19 30.28 -11.93
C MET A 341 9.81 31.32 -12.99
N THR A 342 10.31 31.17 -14.21
CA THR A 342 10.10 32.14 -15.29
C THR A 342 8.82 31.81 -16.06
N GLY A 343 7.85 32.73 -16.03
CA GLY A 343 6.66 32.65 -16.87
C GLY A 343 6.99 32.85 -18.35
N ARG A 344 6.15 32.30 -19.23
CA ARG A 344 6.23 32.54 -20.68
C ARG A 344 5.03 33.39 -21.10
N ILE A 345 5.30 34.50 -21.77
CA ILE A 345 4.28 35.33 -22.42
C ILE A 345 4.34 35.02 -23.92
N LEU A 346 3.18 34.85 -24.55
CA LEU A 346 3.10 34.57 -25.98
C LEU A 346 3.45 35.83 -26.79
N PRO A 347 4.28 35.73 -27.85
CA PRO A 347 4.71 36.87 -28.64
C PRO A 347 3.61 37.26 -29.66
N VAL A 348 2.48 37.74 -29.15
CA VAL A 348 1.33 38.21 -29.95
C VAL A 348 1.15 39.72 -29.79
N PRO A 349 0.55 40.42 -30.77
CA PRO A 349 0.26 41.85 -30.62
C PRO A 349 -0.53 42.15 -29.34
N GLY A 350 -0.06 43.14 -28.56
CA GLY A 350 -0.66 43.51 -27.27
C GLY A 350 -0.14 42.73 -26.06
N SER A 351 0.83 41.83 -26.24
CA SER A 351 1.46 41.08 -25.13
C SER A 351 2.38 41.92 -24.23
N ASP A 352 2.73 43.14 -24.67
CA ASP A 352 3.56 44.13 -23.98
C ASP A 352 2.74 45.19 -23.22
N LEU A 353 1.41 45.10 -23.26
CA LEU A 353 0.53 45.99 -22.50
C LEU A 353 0.76 45.82 -20.97
N PRO A 354 0.72 46.90 -20.17
CA PRO A 354 1.01 46.85 -18.73
C PRO A 354 0.14 45.87 -17.92
N GLU A 355 -1.08 45.60 -18.39
CA GLU A 355 -2.03 44.69 -17.75
C GLU A 355 -1.73 43.20 -18.03
N VAL A 356 -0.85 42.91 -19.00
CA VAL A 356 -0.46 41.55 -19.37
C VAL A 356 0.72 41.10 -18.52
N ILE A 357 0.39 40.47 -17.39
CA ILE A 357 1.38 39.87 -16.48
C ILE A 357 1.43 38.36 -16.60
N SER A 358 2.55 37.76 -16.23
CA SER A 358 2.68 36.30 -16.22
C SER A 358 1.90 35.68 -15.04
N ALA A 359 1.42 34.44 -15.21
CA ALA A 359 0.78 33.72 -14.12
C ALA A 359 1.69 33.60 -12.88
N MET A 360 3.00 33.46 -13.08
CA MET A 360 3.98 33.38 -11.99
C MET A 360 4.08 34.69 -11.21
N GLU A 361 4.05 35.83 -11.91
CA GLU A 361 4.06 37.15 -11.30
C GLU A 361 2.79 37.39 -10.48
N PHE A 362 1.62 37.16 -11.09
CA PHE A 362 0.34 37.31 -10.41
C PHE A 362 0.24 36.44 -9.15
N LEU A 363 0.53 35.14 -9.27
CA LEU A 363 0.43 34.20 -8.15
C LEU A 363 1.42 34.52 -7.04
N ARG A 364 2.65 34.94 -7.39
CA ARG A 364 3.64 35.32 -6.39
C ARG A 364 3.20 36.53 -5.57
N VAL A 365 2.70 37.57 -6.23
CA VAL A 365 2.20 38.76 -5.52
C VAL A 365 1.10 38.38 -4.51
N ARG A 366 0.15 37.53 -4.94
CA ARG A 366 -0.94 37.06 -4.08
C ARG A 366 -0.49 36.12 -2.95
N SER A 367 0.49 35.24 -3.19
CA SER A 367 1.02 34.32 -2.16
C SER A 367 1.88 34.99 -1.09
N TYR A 368 2.36 36.22 -1.32
CA TYR A 368 3.07 37.02 -0.33
C TYR A 368 2.17 38.00 0.43
N ASP A 369 0.85 37.86 0.30
CA ASP A 369 -0.16 38.77 0.87
C ASP A 369 0.02 40.25 0.44
N ILE A 370 0.67 40.46 -0.70
CA ILE A 370 0.72 41.77 -1.34
C ILE A 370 -0.52 41.86 -2.23
N VAL A 371 -1.54 42.56 -1.76
CA VAL A 371 -2.69 42.93 -2.59
C VAL A 371 -2.24 44.17 -3.40
N PRO A 372 -2.13 44.10 -4.74
CA PRO A 372 -1.98 45.32 -5.53
C PRO A 372 -3.19 46.22 -5.26
N ASP A 373 -2.92 47.50 -5.02
CA ASP A 373 -3.94 48.54 -4.86
C ASP A 373 -4.90 48.60 -6.05
#